data_AF-A0A1E5II44-F1
#
_entry.id   AF-A0A1E5II44-F1
#
_cell.length_a   1.000
_cell.length_b   1.000
_cell.length_c   1.000
_cell.angle_alpha   90.00
_cell.angle_beta   90.00
_cell.angle_gamma   90.00
#
_symmetry.space_group_name_H-M   'P 1'
#
loop_
_entity.id
_entity.type
_entity.pdbx_description
1 polymer ?
#
loop_
_entity_poly.entity_id
_entity_poly.type
_entity_poly.pdbx_seq_one_letter_code
_entity_poly.pdbx_strand_id
1 'polypeptide(L)'
;MLSILSFWLMASSVGNMAMFLAECDSGDSLIVSRSSHKSIMTGIIMSGVWPIWIQPKIDRNLDLIFNSTYDHIKDALDRYPEVKAL
;
A
#
# COMPACT_ATOMS: atom_id res chain seq x y z
N MET A 1 -5.27 12.36 -25.52
CA MET A 1 -3.97 11.72 -25.30
C MET A 1 -3.58 11.99 -23.86
N LEU A 2 -3.80 11.03 -22.94
CA LEU A 2 -3.34 11.18 -21.56
C LEU A 2 -1.81 11.08 -21.60
N SER A 3 -1.13 12.21 -21.43
CA SER A 3 0.32 12.24 -21.25
C SER A 3 0.65 11.62 -19.89
N ILE A 4 1.23 10.42 -19.90
CA ILE A 4 1.77 9.80 -18.70
C ILE A 4 3.04 10.56 -18.33
N LEU A 5 3.07 11.17 -17.14
CA LEU A 5 4.25 11.80 -16.57
C LEU A 5 5.11 10.72 -15.91
N SER A 6 6.39 10.66 -16.30
CA SER A 6 7.38 9.76 -15.73
C SER A 6 8.47 10.56 -15.04
N PHE A 7 8.86 10.15 -13.83
CA PHE A 7 9.89 10.82 -13.04
C PHE A 7 11.06 9.87 -12.78
N TRP A 8 12.28 10.38 -12.87
CA TRP A 8 13.48 9.65 -12.50
C TRP A 8 13.75 9.81 -11.01
N LEU A 9 13.89 8.70 -10.30
CA LEU A 9 14.10 8.66 -8.85
C LEU A 9 15.32 7.80 -8.54
N MET A 10 16.14 8.23 -7.57
CA MET A 10 17.42 7.58 -7.27
C MET A 10 17.27 6.22 -6.56
N ALA A 11 16.13 5.96 -5.90
CA ALA A 11 15.86 4.71 -5.20
C ALA A 11 14.35 4.43 -5.12
N SER A 12 13.97 3.15 -5.08
CA SER A 12 12.56 2.73 -4.96
C SER A 12 11.92 3.20 -3.65
N SER A 13 12.67 3.22 -2.55
CA SER A 13 12.17 3.76 -1.27
C SER A 13 11.77 5.22 -1.37
N VAL A 14 12.55 6.04 -2.08
CA VAL A 14 12.23 7.46 -2.31
C VAL A 14 11.01 7.59 -3.20
N GLY A 15 10.86 6.71 -4.20
CA GLY A 15 9.64 6.67 -5.01
C GLY A 15 8.38 6.34 -4.23
N ASN A 16 8.44 5.35 -3.34
CA ASN A 16 7.31 5.05 -2.46
C ASN A 16 6.96 6.25 -1.58
N MET A 17 7.94 6.84 -0.89
CA MET A 17 7.69 8.01 -0.04
C MET A 17 7.13 9.20 -0.85
N ALA A 18 7.66 9.46 -2.05
CA ALA A 18 7.16 10.50 -2.93
C ALA A 18 5.70 10.25 -3.36
N MET A 19 5.34 9.00 -3.69
CA MET A 19 3.96 8.62 -4.05
C MET A 19 2.99 8.89 -2.89
N PHE A 20 3.34 8.48 -1.66
CA PHE A 20 2.52 8.75 -0.48
C PHE A 20 2.33 10.26 -0.26
N LEU A 21 3.41 11.04 -0.31
CA LEU A 21 3.36 12.48 -0.06
C LEU A 21 2.69 13.29 -1.18
N ALA A 22 2.65 12.76 -2.40
CA ALA A 22 2.03 13.44 -3.54
C ALA A 22 0.52 13.23 -3.61
N GLU A 23 0.04 12.06 -3.18
CA GLU A 23 -1.35 11.64 -3.39
C GLU A 23 -2.18 11.55 -2.10
N CYS A 24 -1.55 11.27 -0.96
CA CYS A 24 -2.26 11.04 0.31
C CYS A 24 -2.17 12.28 1.21
N ASP A 25 -3.32 12.65 1.78
CA ASP A 25 -3.45 13.62 2.85
C ASP A 25 -3.56 12.91 4.21
N SER A 26 -3.30 13.65 5.28
CA SER A 26 -3.44 13.10 6.63
C SER A 26 -4.91 12.75 6.91
N GLY A 27 -5.13 11.52 7.39
CA GLY A 27 -6.48 11.00 7.66
C GLY A 27 -7.11 10.26 6.48
N ASP A 28 -6.54 10.32 5.27
CA ASP A 28 -6.92 9.40 4.20
C ASP A 28 -6.73 7.95 4.64
N SER A 29 -7.44 7.01 4.00
CA SER A 29 -7.24 5.59 4.25
C SER A 29 -6.67 4.86 3.02
N LEU A 30 -5.78 3.90 3.27
CA LEU A 30 -5.10 3.13 2.24
C LEU A 30 -5.07 1.65 2.62
N ILE A 31 -5.43 0.76 1.70
CA ILE A 31 -5.24 -0.69 1.91
C ILE A 31 -3.76 -1.03 1.71
N VAL A 32 -3.18 -1.85 2.58
CA VAL A 32 -1.76 -2.23 2.51
C VAL A 32 -1.57 -3.68 2.92
N SER A 33 -0.78 -4.42 2.15
CA SER A 33 -0.34 -5.76 2.54
C SER A 33 0.53 -5.74 3.80
N ARG A 34 0.29 -6.66 4.74
CA ARG A 34 1.19 -6.90 5.89
C ARG A 34 2.58 -7.39 5.48
N SER A 35 2.76 -7.87 4.25
CA SER A 35 4.07 -8.24 3.69
C SER A 35 4.82 -7.08 3.02
N SER A 36 4.29 -5.85 3.07
CA SER A 36 4.87 -4.68 2.42
C SER A 36 6.28 -4.35 2.91
N HIS A 37 7.10 -3.79 2.02
CA HIS A 37 8.46 -3.36 2.34
C HIS A 37 8.46 -2.19 3.33
N LYS A 38 9.53 -2.07 4.13
CA LYS A 38 9.66 -1.06 5.20
C LYS A 38 9.47 0.38 4.69
N SER A 39 9.85 0.67 3.44
CA SER A 39 9.66 2.01 2.85
C SER A 39 8.19 2.43 2.70
N ILE A 40 7.27 1.48 2.59
CA ILE A 40 5.82 1.75 2.60
C ILE A 40 5.40 2.27 3.98
N MET A 41 5.90 1.65 5.05
CA MET A 41 5.65 2.10 6.42
C MET A 41 6.17 3.51 6.66
N THR A 42 7.35 3.86 6.13
CA THR A 42 7.88 5.22 6.18
C THR A 42 6.95 6.21 5.45
N GLY A 43 6.49 5.87 4.25
CA GLY A 43 5.52 6.68 3.51
C GLY A 43 4.21 6.91 4.27
N ILE A 44 3.68 5.86 4.91
CA ILE A 44 2.48 5.94 5.76
C ILE A 44 2.69 6.92 6.93
N ILE A 45 3.80 6.76 7.66
CA ILE A 45 4.12 7.63 8.81
C ILE A 45 4.28 9.09 8.37
N MET A 46 4.96 9.33 7.25
CA MET A 46 5.23 10.68 6.75
C MET A 46 3.98 11.39 6.22
N SER A 47 3.09 10.67 5.54
CA SER A 47 1.83 11.22 5.01
C SER A 47 0.73 11.33 6.06
N GLY A 48 0.81 10.57 7.15
CA GLY A 48 -0.24 10.53 8.17
C GLY A 48 -1.53 9.84 7.69
N VAL A 49 -1.42 8.99 6.66
CA VAL A 49 -2.50 8.14 6.14
C VAL A 49 -2.80 7.01 7.13
N TRP A 50 -4.06 6.58 7.18
CA TRP A 50 -4.54 5.48 7.99
C TRP A 50 -4.47 4.15 7.21
N PRO A 51 -3.59 3.20 7.60
CA PRO A 51 -3.45 1.95 6.87
C PRO A 51 -4.51 0.91 7.28
N ILE A 52 -5.20 0.36 6.28
CA ILE A 52 -6.05 -0.83 6.40
C ILE A 52 -5.21 -2.04 6.01
N TRP A 53 -4.83 -2.83 7.00
CA TRP A 53 -3.91 -3.94 6.80
C TRP A 53 -4.61 -5.21 6.32
N ILE A 54 -4.18 -5.74 5.17
CA ILE A 54 -4.57 -7.07 4.71
C ILE A 54 -3.49 -8.10 5.04
N GLN A 55 -3.90 -9.22 5.64
CA GLN A 55 -3.01 -10.31 5.99
C GLN A 55 -2.91 -11.28 4.80
N PRO A 56 -1.73 -11.43 4.15
CA PRO A 56 -1.54 -12.46 3.16
C PRO A 56 -1.57 -13.85 3.79
N LYS A 57 -1.82 -14.86 2.94
CA LYS A 57 -1.78 -16.27 3.35
C LYS A 57 -0.35 -16.64 3.77
N ILE A 58 -0.23 -17.33 4.89
CA ILE A 58 1.03 -17.89 5.38
C ILE A 58 0.90 -19.40 5.33
N ASP A 59 1.81 -20.07 4.62
CA ASP A 59 1.97 -21.51 4.71
C ASP A 59 2.96 -21.83 5.82
N ARG A 60 2.46 -22.46 6.89
CA ARG A 60 3.24 -22.79 8.08
C ARG A 60 4.07 -24.06 7.93
N ASN A 61 3.81 -24.88 6.91
CA ASN A 61 4.63 -26.06 6.64
C ASN A 61 5.89 -25.68 5.87
N LEU A 62 5.78 -24.66 5.00
CA LEU A 62 6.88 -24.15 4.19
C LEU A 62 7.54 -22.91 4.79
N ASP A 63 6.96 -22.31 5.83
CA ASP A 63 7.32 -21.00 6.38
C ASP A 63 7.40 -19.89 5.32
N LEU A 64 6.43 -19.91 4.39
CA LEU A 64 6.34 -18.97 3.27
C LEU A 64 5.14 -18.04 3.42
N ILE A 65 5.39 -16.76 3.13
CA ILE A 65 4.35 -15.73 3.01
C ILE A 65 4.00 -15.59 1.53
N PHE A 66 2.73 -15.77 1.20
CA PHE A 66 2.21 -15.59 -0.16
C PHE A 66 1.81 -14.14 -0.42
N ASN A 67 1.40 -13.85 -1.65
CA ASN A 67 0.80 -12.57 -1.97
C ASN A 67 -0.64 -12.48 -1.41
N SER A 68 -1.12 -11.25 -1.28
CA SER A 68 -2.54 -11.00 -1.05
C SER A 68 -3.37 -11.46 -2.26
N THR A 69 -4.48 -12.15 -2.00
CA THR A 69 -5.38 -12.63 -3.05
C THR A 69 -6.37 -11.55 -3.43
N TYR A 70 -7.03 -11.74 -4.58
CA TYR A 70 -8.17 -10.91 -5.00
C TYR A 70 -9.23 -10.83 -3.90
N ASP A 71 -9.56 -11.96 -3.27
CA ASP A 71 -10.59 -12.01 -2.21
C ASP A 71 -10.20 -11.19 -0.98
N HIS A 72 -8.91 -11.16 -0.59
CA HIS A 72 -8.45 -10.30 0.50
C HIS A 72 -8.66 -8.82 0.20
N ILE A 73 -8.38 -8.41 -1.05
CA ILE A 73 -8.53 -7.01 -1.47
C ILE A 73 -10.02 -6.66 -1.60
N LYS A 74 -10.82 -7.54 -2.21
CA LYS A 74 -12.26 -7.35 -2.37
C LYS A 74 -12.95 -7.22 -1.01
N ASP A 75 -12.65 -8.10 -0.07
CA ASP A 75 -13.22 -8.05 1.28
C ASP A 75 -12.80 -6.79 2.05
N ALA A 76 -11.57 -6.28 1.82
CA ALA A 76 -11.16 -5.00 2.38
C ALA A 76 -11.91 -3.82 1.74
N LEU A 77 -12.08 -3.81 0.42
CA LEU A 77 -12.86 -2.79 -0.29
C LEU A 77 -14.33 -2.78 0.11
N ASP A 78 -14.93 -3.97 0.26
CA ASP A 78 -16.34 -4.11 0.69
C ASP A 78 -16.54 -3.60 2.14
N ARG A 79 -15.53 -3.72 3.01
CA ARG A 79 -15.57 -3.26 4.42
C ARG A 79 -15.20 -1.79 4.59
N TYR A 80 -14.34 -1.25 3.75
CA TYR A 80 -13.81 0.11 3.83
C TYR A 80 -14.02 0.84 2.49
N PRO A 81 -15.28 1.17 2.14
CA PRO A 81 -15.61 1.82 0.88
C PRO A 81 -15.05 3.24 0.74
N GLU A 82 -14.62 3.85 1.86
CA GLU A 82 -13.97 5.15 1.92
C GLU A 82 -12.48 5.13 1.53
N VAL A 83 -11.91 3.96 1.25
CA VAL A 83 -10.48 3.84 0.94
C VAL A 83 -10.12 4.67 -0.29
N LYS A 84 -9.02 5.41 -0.20
CA LYS A 84 -8.54 6.27 -1.29
C LYS A 84 -7.70 5.50 -2.30
N ALA A 85 -6.84 4.59 -1.82
CA ALA A 85 -5.94 3.81 -2.67
C ALA A 85 -5.53 2.45 -2.05
N LEU A 86 -4.79 1.65 -2.82
CA LEU A 86 -4.41 0.25 -2.58
C LEU A 86 -2.89 0.04 -2.52
#